data_AF-A0A109HQ40-F1
#
_entry.id   AF-A0A109HQ40-F1
#
_cell.length_a   1.000
_cell.length_b   1.000
_cell.length_c   1.000
_cell.angle_alpha   90.00
_cell.angle_beta   90.00
_cell.angle_gamma   90.00
#
_symmetry.space_group_name_H-M   'P 1'
#
loop_
_entity.id
_entity.type
_entity.pdbx_description
1 polymer ?
#
loop_
_entity_poly.entity_id
_entity_poly.type
_entity_poly.pdbx_seq_one_letter_code
_entity_poly.pdbx_strand_id
1 'polypeptide(L)'
;MLLADARPLALAPADGMPPMAFRPTASGEVVERDYTLALPTPEYRDGWRAAATMALDFCERVAQAGAISSGFRGVATRARQQLGRALQRIG
;
A
#
# COMPACT_ATOMS: atom_id res chain seq x y z
N MET A 1 10.38 -38.88 13.84
CA MET A 1 10.31 -38.71 12.37
C MET A 1 10.18 -37.22 12.11
N LEU A 2 11.25 -36.60 11.60
CA LEU A 2 11.32 -35.16 11.32
C LEU A 2 10.54 -34.90 10.03
N LEU A 3 9.55 -34.02 10.05
CA LEU A 3 8.83 -33.61 8.84
C LEU A 3 9.77 -32.69 8.05
N ALA A 4 10.48 -33.24 7.08
CA ALA A 4 11.33 -32.44 6.20
C ALA A 4 10.49 -31.37 5.49
N ASP A 5 11.04 -30.17 5.32
CA ASP A 5 10.49 -29.01 4.60
C ASP A 5 10.26 -29.25 3.08
N ALA A 6 10.00 -30.48 2.67
CA ALA A 6 9.60 -30.81 1.32
C ALA A 6 8.12 -30.46 1.15
N ARG A 7 7.80 -29.17 0.99
CA ARG A 7 6.46 -28.75 0.63
C ARG A 7 6.16 -29.30 -0.78
N PRO A 8 5.19 -30.24 -0.94
CA PRO A 8 4.90 -30.87 -2.24
C PRO A 8 4.24 -29.88 -3.23
N LEU A 9 4.01 -28.64 -2.80
CA LEU A 9 3.35 -27.58 -3.54
C LEU A 9 4.24 -26.33 -3.47
N ALA A 10 4.54 -25.76 -4.63
CA ALA A 10 5.17 -24.44 -4.70
C ALA A 10 4.20 -23.38 -4.15
N LEU A 11 4.73 -22.38 -3.43
CA LEU A 11 3.92 -21.22 -3.09
C LEU A 11 3.46 -20.57 -4.40
N ALA A 12 2.16 -20.31 -4.51
CA ALA A 12 1.66 -19.48 -5.60
C ALA A 12 2.44 -18.15 -5.58
N PRO A 13 2.83 -17.61 -6.74
CA PRO A 13 3.34 -16.26 -6.78
C PRO A 13 2.33 -15.37 -6.05
N ALA A 14 2.83 -14.45 -5.22
CA ALA A 14 1.99 -13.41 -4.65
C ALA A 14 1.65 -12.41 -5.75
N ASP A 15 0.95 -12.88 -6.79
CA ASP A 15 0.32 -12.04 -7.81
C ASP A 15 -0.79 -11.30 -7.08
N GLY A 16 -0.42 -10.12 -6.61
CA GLY A 16 -1.05 -9.43 -5.51
C GLY A 16 -2.56 -9.37 -5.67
N MET A 17 -3.27 -9.93 -4.69
CA MET A 17 -4.58 -9.42 -4.36
C MET A 17 -4.37 -7.92 -4.08
N PRO A 18 -4.87 -7.01 -4.95
CA PRO A 18 -4.75 -5.60 -4.68
C PRO A 18 -5.33 -5.35 -3.29
N PRO A 19 -4.79 -4.39 -2.51
CA PRO A 19 -5.39 -4.02 -1.24
C PRO A 19 -6.90 -3.91 -1.45
N MET A 20 -7.72 -4.47 -0.55
CA MET A 20 -9.18 -4.50 -0.72
C MET A 20 -9.79 -3.13 -1.05
N ALA A 21 -9.10 -2.04 -0.67
CA ALA A 21 -9.42 -0.67 -1.10
C ALA A 21 -9.45 -0.48 -2.63
N PHE A 22 -8.59 -1.15 -3.40
CA PHE A 22 -8.51 -1.05 -4.87
C PHE A 22 -9.16 -2.22 -5.60
N ARG A 23 -9.91 -3.09 -4.88
CA ARG A 23 -10.60 -4.21 -5.51
C ARG A 23 -11.60 -3.76 -6.56
N PRO A 24 -11.80 -4.52 -7.65
CA PRO A 24 -12.91 -4.30 -8.56
C PRO A 24 -14.27 -4.34 -7.83
N THR A 25 -15.29 -3.73 -8.42
CA THR A 25 -16.66 -3.88 -7.96
C THR A 25 -17.13 -5.33 -8.08
N ALA A 26 -18.30 -5.65 -7.53
CA ALA A 26 -18.89 -6.99 -7.68
C ALA A 26 -19.18 -7.34 -9.16
N SER A 27 -19.39 -6.33 -10.03
CA SER A 27 -19.54 -6.49 -11.47
C SER A 27 -18.20 -6.60 -12.23
N GLY A 28 -17.06 -6.46 -11.55
CA GLY A 28 -15.72 -6.57 -12.13
C GLY A 28 -15.12 -5.26 -12.64
N GLU A 29 -15.81 -4.13 -12.46
CA GLU A 29 -15.31 -2.82 -12.91
C GLU A 29 -14.24 -2.27 -11.96
N VAL A 30 -13.17 -1.70 -12.53
CA VAL A 30 -12.17 -0.95 -11.77
C VAL A 30 -12.62 0.49 -11.66
N VAL A 31 -13.11 0.86 -10.49
CA VAL A 31 -13.56 2.23 -10.20
C VAL A 31 -12.45 3.05 -9.56
N GLU A 32 -12.38 4.33 -9.92
CA GLU A 32 -11.52 5.27 -9.20
C GLU A 32 -12.04 5.44 -7.77
N ARG A 33 -11.13 5.39 -6.79
CA ARG A 33 -11.44 5.60 -5.38
C ARG A 33 -10.50 6.61 -4.78
N ASP A 34 -11.07 7.50 -3.97
CA ASP A 34 -10.29 8.44 -3.19
C ASP A 34 -9.52 7.73 -2.09
N TYR A 35 -8.20 7.87 -2.13
CA TYR A 35 -7.34 7.41 -1.07
C TYR A 35 -7.42 8.40 0.10
N THR A 36 -8.16 8.00 1.14
CA THR A 36 -8.30 8.79 2.37
C THR A 36 -7.70 8.03 3.55
N LEU A 37 -6.79 8.69 4.27
CA LEU A 37 -6.19 8.14 5.49
C LEU A 37 -7.00 8.54 6.71
N ALA A 38 -7.44 7.55 7.49
CA ALA A 38 -7.94 7.79 8.83
C ALA A 38 -6.75 8.14 9.74
N LEU A 39 -6.92 9.16 10.59
CA LEU A 39 -5.89 9.52 11.57
C LEU A 39 -5.86 8.49 12.71
N PRO A 40 -4.66 8.12 13.22
CA PRO A 40 -4.54 7.18 14.32
C PRO A 40 -5.02 7.76 15.64
N THR A 41 -5.47 6.90 16.54
CA THR A 41 -5.65 7.26 17.95
C THR A 41 -4.29 7.60 18.59
N PRO A 42 -4.25 8.43 19.65
CA PRO A 42 -2.99 8.91 20.25
C PRO A 42 -2.01 7.81 20.65
N GLU A 43 -2.51 6.67 21.13
CA GLU A 43 -1.70 5.52 21.57
C GLU A 43 -0.88 4.86 20.44
N TYR A 44 -1.27 5.01 19.17
CA TYR A 44 -0.56 4.41 18.04
C TYR A 44 0.29 5.42 17.23
N ARG A 45 0.42 6.67 17.69
CA ARG A 45 1.09 7.73 16.90
C ARG A 45 2.51 7.37 16.49
N ASP A 46 3.31 6.79 17.39
CA ASP A 46 4.70 6.45 17.09
C ASP A 46 4.83 5.32 16.06
N GLY A 47 4.01 4.27 16.22
CA GLY A 47 3.94 3.18 15.24
C GLY A 47 3.47 3.67 13.87
N TRP A 48 2.49 4.57 13.84
CA TRP A 48 2.01 5.20 12.62
C TRP A 48 3.05 6.11 11.97
N ARG A 49 3.85 6.84 12.77
CA ARG A 49 4.93 7.68 12.26
C ARG A 49 6.01 6.85 11.56
N ALA A 50 6.42 5.74 12.17
CA ALA A 50 7.36 4.80 11.57
C ALA A 50 6.80 4.20 10.26
N ALA A 51 5.56 3.70 10.30
CA ALA A 51 4.90 3.11 9.14
C ALA A 51 4.71 4.13 7.99
N ALA A 52 4.30 5.36 8.31
CA ALA A 52 4.08 6.40 7.32
C ALA A 52 5.38 6.87 6.67
N THR A 53 6.51 6.85 7.39
CA THR A 53 7.83 7.15 6.81
C THR A 53 8.20 6.09 5.75
N MET A 54 8.06 4.80 6.08
CA MET A 54 8.29 3.72 5.12
C MET A 54 7.33 3.80 3.91
N ALA A 55 6.06 4.15 4.15
CA ALA A 55 5.07 4.31 3.10
C ALA A 55 5.39 5.49 2.17
N LEU A 56 5.89 6.61 2.69
CA LEU A 56 6.35 7.74 1.89
C LEU A 56 7.49 7.34 0.96
N ASP A 57 8.50 6.67 1.48
CA ASP A 57 9.65 6.19 0.70
C ASP A 57 9.21 5.24 -0.42
N PHE A 58 8.29 4.31 -0.11
CA PHE A 58 7.73 3.40 -1.10
C PHE A 58 6.98 4.15 -2.20
N CYS A 59 6.07 5.07 -1.82
CA CYS A 59 5.28 5.83 -2.79
C CYS A 59 6.16 6.72 -3.68
N GLU A 60 7.24 7.30 -3.14
CA GLU A 60 8.20 8.06 -3.93
C GLU A 60 8.91 7.19 -4.96
N ARG A 61 9.42 6.02 -4.55
CA ARG A 61 10.07 5.06 -5.47
C ARG A 61 9.13 4.60 -6.57
N VAL A 62 7.87 4.29 -6.24
CA VAL A 62 6.84 3.91 -7.21
C VAL A 62 6.54 5.04 -8.18
N ALA A 63 6.40 6.28 -7.69
CA ALA A 63 6.10 7.44 -8.54
C ALA A 63 7.21 7.74 -9.56
N GLN A 64 8.46 7.37 -9.27
CA GLN A 64 9.63 7.56 -10.14
C GLN A 64 9.97 6.31 -10.98
N ALA A 65 9.40 5.15 -10.68
CA ALA A 65 9.72 3.90 -11.36
C ALA A 65 9.17 3.86 -12.79
N GLY A 66 10.04 3.98 -13.78
CA GLY A 66 9.66 3.94 -15.21
C GLY A 66 8.97 2.64 -15.65
N ALA A 67 9.22 1.52 -14.95
CA ALA A 67 8.57 0.23 -15.20
C ALA A 67 7.08 0.20 -14.79
N ILE A 68 6.61 1.16 -14.00
CA ILE A 68 5.22 1.23 -13.53
C ILE A 68 4.44 2.19 -14.43
N SER A 69 3.20 1.85 -14.79
CA SER A 69 2.39 2.68 -15.69
C SER A 69 2.12 4.08 -15.12
N SER A 70 1.94 5.07 -15.99
CA SER A 70 1.69 6.46 -15.60
C SER A 70 0.49 6.61 -14.66
N GLY A 71 -0.57 5.82 -14.86
CA GLY A 71 -1.75 5.80 -13.97
C GLY A 71 -1.39 5.42 -12.54
N PHE A 72 -0.65 4.33 -12.34
CA PHE A 72 -0.22 3.90 -11.01
C PHE A 72 0.81 4.83 -10.37
N ARG A 73 1.72 5.44 -11.16
CA ARG A 73 2.61 6.50 -10.66
C ARG A 73 1.82 7.72 -10.17
N GLY A 74 0.72 8.05 -10.84
CA GLY A 74 -0.24 9.06 -10.41
C GLY A 74 -0.89 8.72 -9.07
N VAL A 75 -1.35 7.48 -8.89
CA VAL A 75 -1.90 6.99 -7.61
C VAL A 75 -0.88 7.10 -6.48
N ALA A 76 0.36 6.65 -6.71
CA ALA A 76 1.43 6.74 -5.72
C ALA A 76 1.77 8.19 -5.34
N THR A 77 1.74 9.10 -6.31
CA THR A 77 1.95 10.54 -6.06
C THR A 77 0.85 11.11 -5.15
N ARG A 78 -0.42 10.79 -5.41
CA ARG A 78 -1.55 11.23 -4.56
C ARG A 78 -1.46 10.63 -3.16
N ALA A 79 -1.14 9.34 -3.05
CA ALA A 79 -0.97 8.67 -1.77
C ALA A 79 0.14 9.32 -0.93
N ARG A 80 1.29 9.64 -1.55
CA ARG A 80 2.40 10.36 -0.91
C ARG A 80 1.97 11.72 -0.37
N GLN A 81 1.20 12.49 -1.14
CA GLN A 81 0.69 13.79 -0.70
C GLN A 81 -0.24 13.68 0.51
N GLN A 82 -1.15 12.69 0.50
CA GLN A 82 -2.05 12.44 1.63
C GLN A 82 -1.30 11.97 2.88
N LEU A 83 -0.32 11.07 2.74
CA LEU A 83 0.55 10.62 3.82
C LEU A 83 1.34 11.78 4.44
N GLY A 84 1.92 12.67 3.62
CA GLY A 84 2.64 13.85 4.11
C GLY A 84 1.74 14.79 4.91
N ARG A 85 0.50 15.03 4.45
CA ARG A 85 -0.50 15.82 5.19
C ARG A 85 -0.93 15.14 6.50
N ALA A 86 -1.06 13.82 6.51
CA ALA A 86 -1.40 13.07 7.71
C ALA A 86 -0.27 13.14 8.75
N LEU A 87 0.99 13.01 8.32
CA LEU A 87 2.16 13.13 9.19
C LEU A 87 2.27 14.51 9.85
N GLN A 88 1.96 15.59 9.13
CA GLN A 88 1.92 16.94 9.72
C GLN A 88 0.88 17.09 10.85
N ARG A 89 -0.18 16.27 10.85
CA ARG A 89 -1.24 16.28 11.88
C ARG A 89 -0.97 15.33 13.05
N ILE A 90 -0.09 14.35 12.83
CA ILE A 90 0.37 13.40 13.87
C ILE A 90 1.63 13.94 14.58
N GLY A 91 2.29 14.95 13.97
CA GLY A 91 3.40 15.74 14.52
C GLY A 91 3.18 16.20 15.94
#